data_AF-A0A0F9HDV8-F1
#
_entry.id   AF-A0A0F9HDV8-F1
#
_cell.length_a   1.000
_cell.length_b   1.000
_cell.length_c   1.000
_cell.angle_alpha   90.00
_cell.angle_beta   90.00
_cell.angle_gamma   90.00
#
_symmetry.space_group_name_H-M   'P 1'
#
loop_
_entity.id
_entity.type
_entity.pdbx_description
1 polymer ?
#
loop_
_entity_poly.entity_id
_entity_poly.type
_entity_poly.pdbx_seq_one_letter_code
_entity_poly.pdbx_strand_id
1 'polypeptide(L)' 'MTRETKSTPKTAVLYRMVMEEHVCPYGLKSKDLLEREGYSIDDRPLKTREETDAFMEKHGVDTTP' A
#
# COMPACT_ATOMS: atom_id res chain seq x y z
N MET A 1 -32.03 6.20 -7.57
CA MET A 1 -31.23 5.84 -6.39
C MET A 1 -29.82 6.36 -6.59
N THR A 2 -29.60 7.65 -6.35
CA THR A 2 -28.30 8.32 -6.46
C THR A 2 -27.52 8.05 -5.18
N ARG A 3 -26.54 7.14 -5.24
CA ARG A 3 -25.59 6.95 -4.14
C ARG A 3 -24.61 8.12 -4.17
N GLU A 4 -24.76 9.04 -3.24
CA GLU A 4 -23.73 10.04 -2.89
C GLU A 4 -22.47 9.31 -2.44
N THR A 5 -21.46 9.24 -3.31
CA THR A 5 -20.12 8.82 -2.93
C THR A 5 -19.44 10.02 -2.27
N LYS A 6 -19.37 10.01 -0.93
CA LYS A 6 -18.53 10.92 -0.15
C LYS A 6 -17.08 10.80 -0.64
N SER A 7 -16.64 11.71 -1.51
CA SER A 7 -15.23 11.94 -1.84
C SER A 7 -14.60 12.77 -0.74
N THR A 8 -14.35 12.14 0.41
CA THR A 8 -13.22 12.57 1.26
C THR A 8 -11.96 12.37 0.41
N PRO A 9 -10.97 13.27 0.37
CA PRO A 9 -9.71 12.99 -0.33
C PRO A 9 -9.11 11.73 0.28
N LYS A 10 -9.21 10.62 -0.44
CA LYS A 10 -8.85 9.32 0.12
C LYS A 10 -7.38 9.09 -0.18
N THR A 11 -6.54 9.37 0.81
CA THR A 11 -5.11 9.05 0.74
C THR A 11 -4.91 7.61 1.19
N ALA A 12 -4.22 6.81 0.38
CA ALA A 12 -3.86 5.44 0.73
C ALA A 12 -2.34 5.35 0.88
N VAL A 13 -1.88 4.83 2.01
CA VAL A 13 -0.45 4.60 2.24
C VAL A 13 -0.15 3.16 1.87
N LEU A 14 0.77 2.97 0.92
CA LEU A 14 1.15 1.65 0.42
C LEU A 14 2.58 1.33 0.86
N TYR A 15 2.72 0.38 1.78
CA TYR A 15 4.01 -0.09 2.28
C TYR A 15 4.47 -1.30 1.48
N ARG A 16 5.00 -1.07 0.28
CA ARG A 16 5.49 -2.16 -0.56
C ARG A 16 6.91 -2.56 -0.14
N MET A 17 7.11 -3.87 0.03
CA MET A 17 8.46 -4.42 0.06
C MET A 17 9.05 -4.31 -1.34
N VAL A 18 10.10 -3.50 -1.49
CA VAL A 18 10.83 -3.31 -2.76
C VAL A 18 12.28 -3.68 -2.51
N MET A 19 12.59 -4.93 -2.78
CA MET A 19 13.98 -5.36 -2.97
C MET A 19 14.31 -5.17 -4.45
N GLU A 20 15.55 -4.78 -4.80
CA GLU A 20 15.94 -4.43 -6.17
C GLU A 20 15.61 -5.50 -7.22
N GLU A 21 15.47 -6.77 -6.81
CA GLU A 21 15.08 -7.90 -7.67
C GLU A 21 13.64 -8.41 -7.45
N HIS A 22 12.87 -7.83 -6.52
CA HIS A 22 11.53 -8.32 -6.18
C HIS A 22 10.52 -7.17 -6.06
N VAL A 23 9.84 -6.92 -7.17
CA VAL A 23 8.62 -6.10 -7.16
C VAL A 23 7.44 -7.01 -6.83
N CYS A 24 6.88 -6.86 -5.64
CA CYS A 24 5.72 -7.68 -5.24
C CYS A 24 4.54 -7.42 -6.19
N PRO A 25 4.04 -8.43 -6.92
CA PRO A 25 2.95 -8.26 -7.89
C PRO A 25 1.64 -7.84 -7.24
N TYR A 26 1.46 -8.14 -5.95
CA TYR A 26 0.29 -7.71 -5.17
C TYR A 26 0.34 -6.22 -4.84
N GLY A 27 1.52 -5.66 -4.52
CA GLY A 27 1.68 -4.23 -4.29
C GLY A 27 1.32 -3.40 -5.52
N LEU A 28 1.70 -3.85 -6.72
CA LEU A 28 1.31 -3.20 -7.98
C LEU A 28 -0.19 -3.28 -8.25
N LYS A 29 -0.85 -4.40 -7.95
CA LYS A 29 -2.30 -4.54 -8.11
C LYS A 29 -3.07 -3.63 -7.14
N SER A 30 -2.65 -3.56 -5.88
CA SER A 30 -3.22 -2.65 -4.90
C SER A 30 -3.02 -1.20 -5.33
N LYS A 31 -1.84 -0.86 -5.85
CA LYS A 31 -1.56 0.47 -6.40
C LYS A 31 -2.51 0.82 -7.56
N ASP A 32 -2.62 -0.05 -8.55
CA ASP A 32 -3.50 0.16 -9.72
C ASP A 32 -4.97 0.30 -9.31
N LEU A 33 -5.44 -0.49 -8.33
CA LEU A 33 -6.80 -0.37 -7.80
C LEU A 33 -7.03 0.98 -7.11
N LEU A 34 -6.08 1.41 -6.27
CA LEU A 34 -6.16 2.69 -5.57
C LEU A 34 -6.11 3.88 -6.54
N GLU A 35 -5.26 3.81 -7.57
CA GLU A 35 -5.18 4.83 -8.64
C GLU A 35 -6.50 4.90 -9.42
N ARG A 36 -7.08 3.76 -9.80
CA ARG A 36 -8.38 3.70 -10.52
C ARG A 36 -9.53 4.26 -9.70
N GLU A 37 -9.50 4.05 -8.40
CA GLU A 37 -10.50 4.58 -7.47
C GLU A 37 -10.28 6.07 -7.14
N GLY A 38 -9.21 6.69 -7.67
CA GLY A 38 -8.91 8.12 -7.48
C GLY A 38 -8.27 8.45 -6.13
N TYR A 39 -7.61 7.48 -5.48
CA TYR A 39 -6.90 7.69 -4.22
C TYR A 39 -5.51 8.30 -4.49
N SER A 40 -5.04 9.16 -3.58
CA SER A 40 -3.65 9.61 -3.57
C SER A 40 -2.79 8.56 -2.88
N ILE A 41 -1.88 7.92 -3.63
CA ILE A 41 -1.05 6.84 -3.12
C ILE A 41 0.26 7.40 -2.57
N ASP A 42 0.50 7.20 -1.27
CA ASP A 42 1.79 7.43 -0.61
C ASP A 42 2.58 6.12 -0.59
N ASP A 43 3.43 5.95 -1.61
CA ASP A 43 4.25 4.76 -1.82
C ASP A 43 5.50 4.81 -0.93
N ARG A 44 5.56 3.90 0.04
CA ARG A 44 6.66 3.77 1.00
C ARG A 44 7.38 2.45 0.79
N PRO A 45 8.43 2.43 -0.06
CA PRO A 45 9.20 1.21 -0.30
C PRO A 45 10.02 0.85 0.94
N LEU A 46 9.75 -0.32 1.50
CA LEU A 46 10.59 -0.96 2.50
C LEU A 46 11.72 -1.68 1.75
N LYS A 47 12.96 -1.22 1.96
CA LYS A 47 14.12 -1.72 1.20
C LYS A 47 14.81 -2.86 1.92
N THR A 48 14.68 -2.93 3.24
CA THR A 48 15.27 -3.98 4.04
C THR A 48 14.22 -4.86 4.70
N ARG A 49 14.62 -6.09 4.98
CA ARG A 49 13.81 -7.02 5.75
C ARG A 49 13.60 -6.53 7.18
N GLU A 50 14.61 -5.89 7.78
CA GLU A 50 14.51 -5.31 9.13
C GLU A 50 13.48 -4.18 9.19
N GLU A 51 13.37 -3.33 8.16
CA GLU A 51 12.31 -2.32 8.07
C GLU A 51 10.93 -2.96 7.98
N THR A 52 10.83 -4.09 7.25
CA THR A 52 9.57 -4.84 7.12
C THR A 52 9.19 -5.50 8.44
N ASP A 53 10.12 -6.20 9.09
CA ASP A 53 9.89 -6.88 10.36
C ASP A 53 9.52 -5.86 11.45
N ALA A 54 10.22 -4.72 11.52
CA ALA A 54 9.88 -3.64 12.44
C ALA A 54 8.52 -2.99 12.13
N PHE A 55 8.16 -2.90 10.84
CA PHE A 55 6.84 -2.41 10.43
C PHE A 55 5.73 -3.40 10.80
N MET A 56 5.95 -4.70 10.55
CA MET A 56 5.03 -5.77 10.90
C MET A 56 4.80 -5.84 12.42
N GLU A 57 5.86 -5.71 13.21
CA GLU A 57 5.79 -5.65 14.66
C GLU A 57 5.06 -4.40 15.14
N LYS A 58 5.35 -3.24 14.56
CA LYS A 58 4.72 -1.96 14.93
C LYS A 58 3.24 -1.89 14.55
N HIS A 59 2.85 -2.49 13.43
CA HIS A 59 1.47 -2.44 12.91
C HIS A 59 0.67 -3.71 13.21
N GLY A 60 1.28 -4.75 13.78
CA GLY A 60 0.62 -6.00 14.15
C GLY A 60 0.07 -6.77 12.96
N VAL A 61 0.78 -6.77 11.83
CA VAL A 61 0.35 -7.44 10.59
C VAL A 61 1.20 -8.69 10.34
N ASP A 62 0.55 -9.83 10.12
CA ASP A 62 1.22 -11.13 9.92
C ASP A 62 1.93 -11.26 8.58
N THR A 63 1.52 -10.49 7.57
CA THR A 63 2.12 -10.49 6.23
C THR A 63 2.00 -9.12 5.58
N THR A 64 3.09 -8.58 5.01
CA THR A 64 3.03 -7.46 4.05
C THR A 64 2.63 -7.99 2.66
N PRO A 65 1.65 -7.35 2.01
CA PRO A 65 1.96 -6.17 1.20
C PRO A 65 1.15 -4.91 1.53
#